data_AF-A0A0Q5LW83-F1
#
_entry.id   AF-A0A0Q5LW83-F1
#
_cell.length_a   1.000
_cell.length_b   1.000
_cell.length_c   1.000
_cell.angle_alpha   90.00
_cell.angle_beta   90.00
_cell.angle_gamma   90.00
#
_symmetry.space_group_name_H-M   'P 1'
#
loop_
_entity.id
_entity.type
_entity.pdbx_description
1 polymer ?
#
loop_
_entity_poly.entity_id
_entity_poly.type
_entity_poly.pdbx_seq_one_letter_code
_entity_poly.pdbx_strand_id
1 'polypeptide(L)'
;MRTNAPELGADYLVAFLNTLDVEEQTDALDDAAAFESWAREHGVDAGERDETRRVRDALRLVVDGEAAELPAVQLTTTCGEGAIGLSARTAAEAAVASSVVLSIQGKLGRVKLCGGDDCRWAFYDSSRNGSRQWCSMEVCGNRQKARTYRSRREEQTDQA
;
A
#
# COMPACT_ATOMS: atom_id res chain seq x y z
N MET A 1 -5.37 -27.21 13.65
CA MET A 1 -6.22 -26.04 13.33
C MET A 1 -5.27 -24.93 12.92
N ARG A 2 -5.00 -24.77 11.62
CA ARG A 2 -4.06 -23.75 11.13
C ARG A 2 -4.74 -22.40 11.30
N THR A 3 -4.30 -21.61 12.25
CA THR A 3 -4.70 -20.21 12.37
C THR A 3 -4.20 -19.52 11.11
N ASN A 4 -5.11 -19.03 10.26
CA ASN A 4 -4.80 -18.22 9.09
C ASN A 4 -4.28 -16.85 9.55
N ALA A 5 -3.08 -16.82 10.12
CA ALA A 5 -2.40 -15.56 10.42
C ALA A 5 -2.08 -14.86 9.09
N PRO A 6 -2.18 -13.52 9.03
CA PRO A 6 -1.83 -12.78 7.82
C PRO A 6 -0.37 -13.06 7.45
N GLU A 7 -0.10 -13.31 6.16
CA GLU A 7 1.27 -13.26 5.66
C GLU A 7 1.73 -11.80 5.65
N LEU A 8 2.42 -11.40 6.73
CA LEU A 8 2.97 -10.06 6.88
C LEU A 8 4.06 -9.81 5.82
N GLY A 9 3.95 -8.69 5.10
CA GLY A 9 4.89 -8.37 4.04
C GLY A 9 4.34 -7.39 3.01
N ALA A 10 4.98 -7.37 1.84
CA ALA A 10 4.65 -6.43 0.77
C ALA A 10 3.22 -6.60 0.26
N ASP A 11 2.75 -7.83 0.09
CA ASP A 11 1.43 -8.10 -0.47
C ASP A 11 0.32 -7.60 0.46
N TYR A 12 0.43 -7.88 1.76
CA TYR A 12 -0.51 -7.35 2.76
C TYR A 12 -0.48 -5.82 2.80
N LEU A 13 0.72 -5.22 2.88
CA LEU A 13 0.84 -3.76 2.94
C LEU A 13 0.26 -3.09 1.70
N VAL A 14 0.53 -3.62 0.50
CA VAL A 14 -0.03 -3.11 -0.75
C VAL A 14 -1.56 -3.24 -0.75
N ALA A 15 -2.11 -4.39 -0.38
CA ALA A 15 -3.55 -4.59 -0.31
C ALA A 15 -4.20 -3.61 0.68
N PHE A 16 -3.59 -3.42 1.85
CA PHE A 16 -4.08 -2.49 2.87
C PHE A 16 -4.07 -1.03 2.40
N LEU A 17 -2.98 -0.57 1.79
CA LEU A 17 -2.88 0.80 1.27
C LEU A 17 -3.92 1.06 0.16
N ASN A 18 -4.26 0.02 -0.61
CA ASN A 18 -5.26 0.05 -1.68
C ASN A 18 -6.70 -0.20 -1.21
N THR A 19 -6.96 -0.22 0.10
CA THR A 19 -8.33 0.00 0.60
C THR A 19 -8.84 1.41 0.27
N LEU A 20 -7.94 2.32 -0.09
CA LEU A 20 -8.26 3.61 -0.72
C LEU A 20 -7.92 3.56 -2.21
N ASP A 21 -8.93 3.73 -3.05
CA ASP A 21 -8.78 3.99 -4.47
C ASP A 21 -8.96 5.49 -4.73
N VAL A 22 -7.86 6.19 -5.01
CA VAL A 22 -7.87 7.63 -5.27
C VAL A 22 -8.45 7.94 -6.64
N GLU A 23 -8.26 7.04 -7.61
CA GLU A 23 -8.71 7.25 -8.99
C GLU A 23 -10.24 7.17 -9.07
N GLU A 24 -10.82 6.16 -8.43
CA GLU A 24 -12.27 5.94 -8.37
C GLU A 24 -12.95 6.69 -7.22
N GLN A 25 -12.18 7.39 -6.38
CA GLN A 25 -12.66 8.08 -5.17
C GLN A 25 -13.46 7.16 -4.23
N THR A 26 -13.01 5.92 -4.08
CA THR A 26 -13.67 4.94 -3.20
C THR A 26 -12.78 4.57 -2.02
N ASP A 27 -13.43 4.34 -0.88
CA ASP A 27 -12.76 3.93 0.34
C ASP A 27 -13.50 2.75 0.96
N ALA A 28 -12.83 1.59 1.02
CA ALA A 28 -13.41 0.38 1.59
C ALA A 28 -13.79 0.56 3.07
N LEU A 29 -13.14 1.48 3.81
CA LEU A 29 -13.43 1.73 5.23
C LEU A 29 -14.73 2.54 5.45
N ASP A 30 -15.30 3.14 4.41
CA ASP A 30 -16.58 3.86 4.51
C ASP A 30 -17.74 2.89 4.77
N ASP A 31 -17.68 1.68 4.17
CA ASP A 31 -18.62 0.59 4.39
C ASP A 31 -18.05 -0.42 5.40
N ALA A 32 -18.63 -0.45 6.60
CA ALA A 32 -18.20 -1.35 7.66
C ALA A 32 -18.31 -2.84 7.28
N ALA A 33 -19.38 -3.24 6.58
CA ALA A 33 -19.59 -4.64 6.21
C ALA A 33 -18.60 -5.07 5.12
N ALA A 34 -18.34 -4.21 4.14
CA ALA A 34 -17.34 -4.45 3.11
C ALA A 34 -15.93 -4.58 3.73
N PHE A 35 -15.57 -3.67 4.64
CA PHE A 35 -14.27 -3.71 5.30
C PHE A 35 -14.09 -4.93 6.21
N GLU A 36 -15.15 -5.35 6.91
CA GLU A 36 -15.14 -6.61 7.69
C GLU A 36 -14.93 -7.84 6.80
N SER A 37 -15.51 -7.86 5.59
CA SER A 37 -15.24 -8.93 4.63
C SER A 37 -13.79 -8.93 4.19
N TRP A 38 -13.27 -7.76 3.82
CA TRP A 38 -11.86 -7.59 3.44
C TRP A 38 -10.92 -8.07 4.56
N ALA A 39 -11.15 -7.66 5.80
CA ALA A 39 -10.33 -8.06 6.94
C ALA A 39 -10.32 -9.58 7.14
N ARG A 40 -11.49 -10.21 7.06
CA ARG A 40 -11.64 -11.66 7.19
C ARG A 40 -10.92 -12.43 6.09
N GLU A 41 -10.99 -11.95 4.84
CA GLU A 41 -10.26 -12.52 3.70
C GLU A 41 -8.75 -12.48 3.90
N HIS A 42 -8.25 -11.47 4.62
CA HIS A 42 -6.83 -11.30 4.93
C HIS A 42 -6.42 -11.91 6.28
N GLY A 43 -7.32 -12.61 6.97
CA GLY A 43 -7.02 -13.31 8.23
C GLY A 43 -6.80 -12.39 9.43
N VAL A 44 -7.37 -11.19 9.42
CA VAL A 44 -7.28 -10.20 10.51
C VAL A 44 -8.67 -9.73 10.95
N ASP A 45 -8.75 -9.20 12.16
CA ASP A 45 -9.90 -8.42 12.61
C ASP A 45 -9.88 -7.04 11.95
N ALA A 46 -11.05 -6.49 11.64
CA ALA A 46 -11.14 -5.14 11.07
C ALA A 46 -10.55 -4.07 12.01
N GLY A 47 -10.67 -4.25 13.33
CA GLY A 47 -10.26 -3.25 14.32
C GLY A 47 -11.16 -2.01 14.30
N GLU A 48 -10.69 -0.92 14.90
CA GLU A 48 -11.39 0.37 14.88
C GLU A 48 -11.16 1.08 13.55
N ARG A 49 -12.24 1.50 12.87
CA ARG A 49 -12.16 2.08 11.51
C ARG A 49 -11.37 3.39 11.47
N ASP A 50 -11.53 4.25 12.47
CA ASP A 50 -10.86 5.56 12.51
C ASP A 50 -9.34 5.41 12.79
N GLU A 51 -8.95 4.46 13.63
CA GLU A 51 -7.54 4.09 13.82
C GLU A 51 -6.95 3.50 12.53
N THR A 52 -7.66 2.57 11.91
CA THR A 52 -7.25 1.91 10.66
C THR A 52 -7.02 2.92 9.54
N ARG A 53 -7.95 3.87 9.39
CA ARG A 53 -7.84 4.97 8.42
C ARG A 53 -6.61 5.82 8.69
N ARG A 54 -6.39 6.24 9.94
CA ARG A 54 -5.22 7.04 10.32
C ARG A 54 -3.90 6.30 10.06
N VAL A 55 -3.83 5.00 10.38
CA VAL A 55 -2.66 4.17 10.07
C VAL A 55 -2.43 4.09 8.56
N ARG A 56 -3.47 3.82 7.78
CA ARG A 56 -3.36 3.77 6.31
C ARG A 56 -2.85 5.09 5.74
N ASP A 57 -3.46 6.20 6.14
CA ASP A 57 -3.13 7.52 5.59
C ASP A 57 -1.68 7.92 5.96
N ALA A 58 -1.25 7.65 7.19
CA ALA A 58 0.13 7.85 7.62
C ALA A 58 1.12 6.95 6.86
N LEU A 59 0.79 5.67 6.64
CA LEU A 59 1.65 4.77 5.86
C LEU A 59 1.72 5.19 4.38
N ARG A 60 0.63 5.72 3.81
CA ARG A 60 0.64 6.28 2.44
C ARG A 60 1.60 7.46 2.32
N LEU A 61 1.68 8.34 3.32
CA LEU A 61 2.68 9.41 3.38
C LEU A 61 4.10 8.84 3.46
N VAL A 62 4.33 7.86 4.34
CA VAL A 62 5.66 7.22 4.52
C VAL A 62 6.18 6.59 3.23
N VAL A 63 5.34 5.83 2.51
CA VAL A 63 5.77 5.19 1.25
C VAL A 63 5.92 6.19 0.09
N ASP A 64 5.36 7.38 0.23
CA ASP A 64 5.58 8.50 -0.70
C ASP A 64 6.83 9.33 -0.36
N GLY A 65 7.53 8.98 0.72
CA GLY A 65 8.76 9.62 1.16
C GLY A 65 8.56 10.76 2.16
N GLU A 66 7.35 10.94 2.68
CA GLU A 66 7.03 11.94 3.70
C GLU A 66 7.11 11.35 5.12
N ALA A 67 7.47 12.19 6.10
CA ALA A 67 7.41 11.78 7.50
C ALA A 67 5.96 11.87 8.01
N ALA A 68 5.52 10.86 8.76
CA ALA A 68 4.20 10.84 9.38
C ALA A 68 4.24 10.23 10.78
N GLU A 69 3.33 10.68 11.65
CA GLU A 69 3.11 10.07 12.95
C GLU A 69 2.15 8.89 12.81
N LEU A 70 2.56 7.73 13.31
CA LEU A 70 1.72 6.53 13.34
C LEU A 70 1.00 6.42 14.69
N PRO A 71 -0.31 6.09 14.70
CA PRO A 71 -0.99 5.67 15.92
C PRO A 71 -0.25 4.52 16.62
N ALA A 72 -0.34 4.49 17.95
CA ALA A 72 0.23 3.39 18.74
C ALA A 72 -0.58 2.11 18.49
N VAL A 73 0.11 1.05 18.05
CA VAL A 73 -0.49 -0.27 17.82
C VAL A 73 0.13 -1.32 18.72
N GLN A 74 -0.59 -2.41 18.99
CA GLN A 74 -0.09 -3.53 19.79
C GLN A 74 0.41 -4.65 18.88
N LEU A 75 1.70 -4.96 18.93
CA LEU A 75 2.30 -6.08 18.21
C LEU A 75 2.75 -7.15 19.19
N THR A 76 2.50 -8.42 18.86
CA THR A 76 2.97 -9.55 19.66
C THR A 76 4.15 -10.21 18.95
N THR A 77 5.26 -10.42 19.64
CA THR A 77 6.38 -11.20 19.09
C THR A 77 6.04 -12.68 19.10
N THR A 78 6.32 -13.37 18.00
CA THR A 78 6.24 -14.83 17.92
C THR A 78 7.65 -15.41 17.84
N CYS A 79 7.84 -16.59 18.43
CA CYS A 79 9.11 -17.31 18.39
C CYS A 79 8.81 -18.79 18.12
N GLY A 80 9.43 -19.34 17.08
CA GLY A 80 9.35 -20.74 16.69
C GLY A 80 10.73 -21.31 16.38
N GLU A 81 10.79 -22.56 15.91
CA GLU A 81 12.05 -23.19 15.50
C GLU A 81 12.73 -22.38 14.39
N GLY A 82 13.83 -21.69 14.74
CA GLY A 82 14.67 -20.94 13.81
C GLY A 82 14.13 -19.58 13.35
N ALA A 83 13.00 -19.09 13.88
CA ALA A 83 12.41 -17.82 13.44
C ALA A 83 11.79 -17.02 14.59
N ILE A 84 12.06 -15.71 14.57
CA ILE A 84 11.37 -14.70 15.38
C ILE A 84 10.52 -13.86 14.42
N GLY A 85 9.26 -13.65 14.77
CA GLY A 85 8.32 -12.92 13.94
C GLY A 85 7.46 -11.96 14.75
N LEU A 86 6.54 -11.32 14.04
CA LEU A 86 5.48 -10.51 14.61
C LEU A 86 4.15 -11.19 14.31
N SER A 87 3.19 -11.00 15.20
CA SER A 87 1.78 -11.30 15.00
C SER A 87 0.99 -10.03 15.27
N ALA A 88 -0.03 -9.85 14.45
CA ALA A 88 -1.00 -8.78 14.51
C ALA A 88 -2.40 -9.40 14.53
N ARG A 89 -3.35 -8.72 15.20
CA ARG A 89 -4.74 -9.13 15.24
C ARG A 89 -5.58 -8.27 14.32
N THR A 90 -5.38 -6.96 14.33
CA THR A 90 -6.17 -6.03 13.52
C THR A 90 -5.52 -5.71 12.17
N ALA A 91 -6.32 -5.17 11.25
CA ALA A 91 -5.84 -4.70 9.96
C ALA A 91 -4.74 -3.63 10.09
N ALA A 92 -4.96 -2.67 10.98
CA ALA A 92 -3.99 -1.62 11.29
C ALA A 92 -2.67 -2.19 11.86
N GLU A 93 -2.77 -3.10 12.84
CA GLU A 93 -1.61 -3.78 13.43
C GLU A 93 -0.82 -4.56 12.35
N ALA A 94 -1.50 -5.28 11.46
CA ALA A 94 -0.86 -6.08 10.42
C ALA A 94 -0.18 -5.22 9.35
N ALA A 95 -0.74 -4.05 9.03
CA ALA A 95 -0.12 -3.09 8.13
C ALA A 95 1.17 -2.49 8.73
N VAL A 96 1.13 -2.11 10.02
CA VAL A 96 2.33 -1.62 10.73
C VAL A 96 3.38 -2.74 10.85
N ALA A 97 2.98 -3.95 11.23
CA ALA A 97 3.90 -5.08 11.33
C ALA A 97 4.55 -5.41 9.99
N SER A 98 3.78 -5.41 8.90
CA SER A 98 4.30 -5.57 7.53
C SER A 98 5.30 -4.49 7.17
N SER A 99 5.01 -3.23 7.52
CA SER A 99 5.91 -2.09 7.30
C SER A 99 7.22 -2.22 8.08
N VAL A 100 7.16 -2.66 9.34
CA VAL A 100 8.35 -2.93 10.18
C VAL A 100 9.18 -4.07 9.61
N VAL A 101 8.56 -5.19 9.23
CA VAL A 101 9.25 -6.34 8.60
C VAL A 101 9.98 -5.90 7.34
N LEU A 102 9.32 -5.14 6.45
CA LEU A 102 9.93 -4.63 5.23
C LEU A 102 11.04 -3.62 5.51
N SER A 103 10.91 -2.81 6.56
CA SER A 103 11.94 -1.85 6.97
C SER A 103 13.21 -2.56 7.42
N ILE A 104 13.09 -3.58 8.28
CA ILE A 104 14.21 -4.40 8.74
C ILE A 104 14.90 -5.11 7.56
N GLN A 105 14.11 -5.55 6.57
CA GLN A 105 14.65 -6.17 5.36
C GLN A 105 15.28 -5.18 4.36
N GLY A 106 15.20 -3.87 4.60
CA GLY A 106 15.64 -2.84 3.65
C GLY A 106 14.79 -2.80 2.37
N LYS A 107 13.54 -3.26 2.44
CA LYS A 107 12.62 -3.41 1.29
C LYS A 107 11.42 -2.46 1.34
N LEU A 108 11.21 -1.70 2.42
CA LEU A 108 10.06 -0.79 2.51
C LEU A 108 10.00 0.20 1.34
N GLY A 109 11.13 0.77 0.93
CA GLY A 109 11.21 1.69 -0.23
C GLY A 109 10.89 1.06 -1.60
N ARG A 110 10.61 -0.25 -1.65
CA ARG A 110 10.06 -0.90 -2.84
C ARG A 110 8.54 -0.88 -2.87
N VAL A 111 7.86 -0.63 -1.76
CA VAL A 111 6.42 -0.30 -1.77
C VAL A 111 6.29 1.17 -2.14
N LYS A 112 5.55 1.46 -3.19
CA LYS A 112 5.43 2.80 -3.79
C LYS A 112 4.00 3.08 -4.18
N LEU A 113 3.64 4.36 -4.28
CA LEU A 113 2.41 4.81 -4.90
C LEU A 113 2.64 5.12 -6.38
N CYS A 114 1.64 4.88 -7.22
CA CYS A 114 1.72 5.16 -8.66
C CYS A 114 1.96 6.66 -8.90
N GLY A 115 2.98 6.99 -9.71
CA GLY A 115 3.28 8.37 -10.12
C GLY A 115 2.43 8.91 -11.27
N GLY A 116 1.29 8.30 -11.56
CA GLY A 116 0.30 8.89 -12.48
C GLY A 116 -0.58 9.88 -11.72
N ASP A 117 -0.87 11.04 -12.32
CA ASP A 117 -1.45 12.22 -11.67
C ASP A 117 -2.59 11.91 -10.67
N ASP A 118 -3.53 11.03 -11.03
CA ASP A 118 -4.72 10.74 -10.21
C ASP A 118 -4.78 9.29 -9.72
N CYS A 119 -3.78 8.46 -10.02
CA CYS A 119 -3.87 7.02 -9.77
C CYS A 119 -3.52 6.67 -8.32
N ARG A 120 -2.31 7.03 -7.88
CA ARG A 120 -1.80 6.79 -6.52
C ARG A 120 -1.98 5.34 -6.00
N TRP A 121 -2.22 4.36 -6.88
CA TRP A 121 -2.36 2.95 -6.51
C TRP A 121 -1.03 2.41 -5.98
N ALA A 122 -1.06 1.75 -4.82
CA ALA A 122 0.12 1.16 -4.22
C ALA A 122 0.56 -0.09 -4.98
N PHE A 123 1.87 -0.29 -5.11
CA PHE A 123 2.46 -1.49 -5.70
C PHE A 123 3.83 -1.79 -5.10
N TYR A 124 4.26 -3.05 -5.21
CA TYR A 124 5.63 -3.45 -4.89
C TYR A 124 6.51 -3.47 -6.15
N ASP A 125 7.66 -2.81 -6.06
CA ASP A 125 8.66 -2.72 -7.10
C ASP A 125 9.61 -3.92 -7.08
N SER A 126 9.21 -4.96 -7.82
CA SER A 126 10.01 -6.17 -8.06
C SER A 126 11.09 -5.99 -9.15
N SER A 127 11.23 -4.80 -9.75
CA SER A 127 12.26 -4.57 -10.77
C SER A 127 13.66 -4.65 -10.18
N ARG A 128 14.62 -5.09 -11.01
CA ARG A 128 16.02 -5.30 -10.60
C ARG A 128 16.60 -4.09 -9.88
N ASN A 129 16.37 -2.89 -10.43
CA ASN A 129 16.95 -1.64 -9.93
C ASN A 129 16.00 -0.83 -9.06
N GLY A 130 14.78 -1.32 -8.78
CA GLY A 130 13.79 -0.54 -8.03
C GLY A 130 13.39 0.76 -8.75
N SER A 131 13.32 0.73 -10.09
CA SER A 131 13.11 1.93 -10.92
C SER A 131 11.68 2.06 -11.45
N ARG A 132 10.76 1.15 -11.07
CA ARG A 132 9.36 1.21 -11.53
C ARG A 132 8.67 2.41 -10.87
N GLN A 133 7.97 3.20 -11.70
CA GLN A 133 7.25 4.41 -11.28
C GLN A 133 5.72 4.27 -11.38
N TRP A 134 5.23 3.20 -12.01
CA TRP A 134 3.80 3.03 -12.31
C TRP A 134 3.27 1.69 -11.81
N CYS A 135 2.05 1.68 -11.27
CA CYS A 135 1.37 0.47 -10.79
C CYS A 135 1.09 -0.55 -11.89
N SER A 136 1.04 -0.14 -13.15
CA SER A 136 0.98 -1.01 -14.32
C SER A 136 1.55 -0.27 -15.53
N MET A 137 2.39 -0.97 -16.32
CA MET A 137 2.91 -0.40 -17.56
C MET A 137 1.81 -0.27 -18.62
N GLU A 138 0.85 -1.19 -18.64
CA GLU A 138 -0.23 -1.21 -19.62
C GLU A 138 -1.26 -0.11 -19.39
N VAL A 139 -1.53 0.21 -18.12
CA VAL A 139 -2.52 1.24 -17.74
C VAL A 139 -1.81 2.59 -17.56
N CYS A 140 -1.11 2.79 -16.44
CA CYS A 140 -0.53 4.08 -16.10
C CYS A 140 0.71 4.43 -16.94
N GLY A 141 1.54 3.44 -17.27
CA GLY A 141 2.72 3.68 -18.13
C GLY A 141 2.36 4.17 -19.53
N ASN A 142 1.33 3.58 -20.14
CA ASN A 142 0.84 4.00 -21.46
C ASN A 142 0.06 5.32 -21.39
N ARG A 143 -0.74 5.55 -20.33
CA ARG A 143 -1.41 6.83 -20.09
C ARG A 143 -0.40 7.99 -20.05
N GLN A 144 0.73 7.80 -19.36
CA GLN A 144 1.79 8.81 -19.30
C GLN A 144 2.44 9.06 -20.67
N LYS A 145 2.78 8.00 -21.42
CA LYS A 145 3.33 8.15 -22.78
C LYS A 145 2.38 8.93 -23.71
N ALA A 146 1.09 8.65 -23.64
CA ALA A 146 0.09 9.35 -24.44
C ALA A 146 -0.01 10.85 -24.07
N ARG A 147 0.05 11.19 -22.77
CA ARG A 147 0.09 12.58 -22.29
C ARG A 147 1.33 13.33 -22.79
N THR A 148 2.52 12.73 -22.67
CA THR A 148 3.77 13.32 -23.18
C THR A 148 3.78 13.48 -24.70
N TYR A 149 3.14 12.58 -25.45
CA TYR A 149 3.03 12.71 -26.90
C TYR A 149 2.11 13.87 -27.32
N ARG A 150 0.98 14.07 -26.63
CA ARG A 150 0.03 15.17 -26.91
C ARG A 150 0.64 16.54 -26.61
N SER A 151 1.22 16.72 -25.42
CA SER A 151 1.90 17.98 -25.04
C SER A 151 2.96 18.40 -26.06
N ARG A 152 3.83 17.47 -26.50
CA ARG A 152 4.82 17.74 -27.54
C ARG A 152 4.23 18.15 -28.88
N ARG A 153 3.02 17.68 -29.23
CA ARG A 153 2.34 18.03 -30.48
C ARG A 153 1.65 19.37 -30.40
N GLU A 154 1.06 19.71 -29.25
CA GLU A 154 0.49 21.03 -28.97
C GLU A 154 1.60 22.09 -29.01
N GLU A 155 2.74 21.85 -28.36
CA GLU A 155 3.93 22.72 -28.41
C GLU A 155 4.47 22.93 -29.83
N GLN A 156 4.44 21.90 -30.69
CA GLN A 156 4.84 22.00 -32.09
C GLN A 156 3.81 22.72 -32.96
N THR A 157 2.54 22.74 -32.58
CA THR A 157 1.46 23.42 -33.30
C THR A 157 1.41 24.90 -32.94
N ASP A 158 1.68 25.26 -31.68
CA ASP A 158 1.76 26.66 -31.22
C ASP A 158 3.03 27.40 -31.68
N GLN A 159 4.05 26.67 -32.13
CA GLN A 159 5.30 27.24 -32.68
C GLN A 159 5.29 27.39 -34.21
N ALA A 160 4.20 27.02 -34.89
CA ALA A 160 4.04 27.06 -36.35
C ALA A 160 3.04 28.15 -36.78
#